data_AF-A0A850LYP5-F1
#
_entry.id   AF-A0A850LYP5-F1
#
_cell.length_a   1.000
_cell.length_b   1.000
_cell.length_c   1.000
_cell.angle_alpha   90.00
_cell.angle_beta   90.00
_cell.angle_gamma   90.00
#
_symmetry.space_group_name_H-M   'P 1'
#
loop_
_entity.id
_entity.type
_entity.pdbx_description
1 polymer ?
#
loop_
_entity_poly.entity_id
_entity_poly.type
_entity_poly.pdbx_seq_one_letter_code
_entity_poly.pdbx_strand_id
1 'polypeptide(L)'
;MITKKEAVDEIGKTVLFFLRERDKGKEDIDIYDFLDNKLEKSIIENFDGTISKDEYEELIFKIFEVKEIKIGNFYFKDIDSFLEDLVLKHNVRNKSKIIEKIKDEFSVSPEQINKIKKYILMKYRDIASDYLRKIFSRKISEGIVDNEKLIKIGKKEGFKINSEHIENIVIEQKRRFLSKEEPGLKTKDYKKRKYTDKGVGEKERLRQRRIKSYIERLNVMKERFIEKYCKAPKFDLIENKIVEGKRNFLHKSTFGGREIYVRSISNEGEIENIIIEFKRMIHGEKKYAKIDIIEIRNILNSPNGLNTFTRKLKSLNSILGFSNFQELVWFFGNFMTEVNYIPKKTARFLKENFRDYVEELDKSLFEYTIHKSFKFA
;
A
#
# COMPACT_ATOMS: atom_id res chain seq x y z
N MET A 1 -0.38 17.54 8.26
CA MET A 1 1.04 17.24 8.00
C MET A 1 1.46 16.22 9.02
N ILE A 2 1.95 15.06 8.57
CA ILE A 2 2.54 14.06 9.45
C ILE A 2 3.84 14.67 9.99
N THR A 3 4.09 14.57 11.29
CA THR A 3 5.35 15.03 11.87
C THR A 3 6.47 14.05 11.51
N LYS A 4 7.71 14.53 11.43
CA LYS A 4 8.87 13.69 11.11
C LYS A 4 9.00 12.45 12.02
N LYS A 5 8.66 12.61 13.31
CA LYS A 5 8.65 11.53 14.30
C LYS A 5 7.58 10.47 13.99
N GLU A 6 6.38 10.90 13.60
CA GLU A 6 5.28 10.00 13.22
C GLU A 6 5.59 9.25 11.93
N ALA A 7 6.18 9.91 10.93
CA ALA A 7 6.58 9.28 9.69
C ALA A 7 7.67 8.21 9.92
N VAL A 8 8.63 8.47 10.82
CA VAL A 8 9.68 7.51 11.19
C VAL A 8 9.07 6.28 11.87
N ASP A 9 8.13 6.49 12.80
CA ASP A 9 7.44 5.40 13.49
C ASP A 9 6.58 4.57 12.52
N GLU A 10 5.89 5.19 11.56
CA GLU A 10 5.06 4.48 10.57
C GLU A 10 5.88 3.68 9.57
N ILE A 11 6.97 4.25 9.04
CA ILE A 11 7.91 3.50 8.19
C ILE A 11 8.48 2.32 8.97
N GLY A 12 8.88 2.52 10.23
CA GLY A 12 9.40 1.45 11.06
C GLY A 12 8.40 0.33 11.30
N LYS A 13 7.15 0.66 11.61
CA LYS A 13 6.07 -0.33 11.74
C LYS A 13 5.81 -1.09 10.44
N THR A 14 5.89 -0.41 9.31
CA THR A 14 5.67 -0.99 7.97
C THR A 14 6.75 -2.00 7.63
N VAL A 15 8.02 -1.65 7.84
CA VAL A 15 9.16 -2.53 7.60
C VAL A 15 9.13 -3.75 8.54
N LEU A 16 8.86 -3.54 9.83
CA LEU A 16 8.69 -4.63 10.81
C LEU A 16 7.46 -5.51 10.54
N PHE A 17 6.44 -4.99 9.86
CA PHE A 17 5.29 -5.77 9.43
C PHE A 17 5.66 -6.72 8.29
N PHE A 18 6.32 -6.21 7.25
CA PHE A 18 6.80 -7.02 6.12
C PHE A 18 7.77 -8.13 6.57
N LEU A 19 8.67 -7.81 7.50
CA LEU A 19 9.54 -8.81 8.14
C LEU A 19 8.77 -9.94 8.82
N ARG A 20 7.73 -9.59 9.59
CA ARG A 20 6.89 -10.58 10.27
C ARG A 20 6.08 -11.44 9.31
N GLU A 21 5.74 -10.93 8.12
CA GLU A 21 5.07 -11.73 7.10
C GLU A 21 6.07 -12.63 6.33
N ARG A 22 7.32 -12.17 6.13
CA ARG A 22 8.42 -13.00 5.62
C ARG A 22 8.74 -14.19 6.52
N ASP A 23 8.88 -13.97 7.82
CA ASP A 23 9.20 -15.05 8.78
C ASP A 23 8.06 -16.09 8.90
N LYS A 24 6.86 -15.74 8.43
CA LYS A 24 5.71 -16.66 8.28
C LYS A 24 5.66 -17.35 6.92
N GLY A 25 6.66 -17.14 6.06
CA GLY A 25 6.74 -17.68 4.69
C GLY A 25 5.74 -17.08 3.71
N LYS A 26 5.16 -15.92 4.02
CA LYS A 26 4.09 -15.30 3.20
C LYS A 26 4.60 -14.27 2.20
N GLU A 27 5.80 -13.76 2.42
CA GLU A 27 6.46 -12.82 1.52
C GLU A 27 7.92 -13.23 1.34
N ASP A 28 8.42 -13.07 0.12
CA ASP A 28 9.84 -13.29 -0.23
C ASP A 28 10.50 -11.91 -0.39
N ILE A 29 10.67 -11.23 0.74
CA ILE A 29 11.26 -9.89 0.82
C ILE A 29 12.59 -9.97 1.57
N ASP A 30 13.66 -9.53 0.90
CA ASP A 30 15.00 -9.40 1.45
C ASP A 30 15.26 -7.96 1.92
N ILE A 31 16.23 -7.79 2.82
CA ILE A 31 16.60 -6.48 3.38
C ILE A 31 16.93 -5.48 2.26
N TYR A 32 17.60 -5.96 1.22
CA TYR A 32 18.00 -5.18 0.06
C TYR A 32 16.81 -4.66 -0.77
N ASP A 33 15.63 -5.27 -0.64
CA ASP A 33 14.46 -4.84 -1.40
C ASP A 33 13.87 -3.55 -0.81
N PHE A 34 14.11 -3.25 0.47
CA PHE A 34 13.80 -1.96 1.10
C PHE A 34 14.72 -0.81 0.69
N LEU A 35 15.87 -1.16 0.09
CA LEU A 35 16.84 -0.24 -0.49
C LEU A 35 16.73 -0.16 -2.02
N ASP A 36 15.78 -0.89 -2.64
CA ASP A 36 15.48 -0.74 -4.06
C ASP A 36 14.80 0.62 -4.28
N ASN A 37 15.42 1.44 -5.14
CA ASN A 37 14.93 2.75 -5.62
C ASN A 37 13.43 2.79 -5.99
N LYS A 38 12.78 1.67 -6.33
CA LYS A 38 11.32 1.63 -6.55
C LYS A 38 10.51 1.53 -5.25
N LEU A 39 10.90 0.65 -4.33
CA LEU A 39 10.18 0.42 -3.07
C LEU A 39 10.47 1.56 -2.09
N GLU A 40 11.74 1.95 -2.00
CA GLU A 40 12.22 3.13 -1.28
C GLU A 40 11.45 4.38 -1.70
N LYS A 41 11.38 4.67 -3.01
CA LYS A 41 10.69 5.85 -3.51
C LYS A 41 9.19 5.77 -3.27
N SER A 42 8.58 4.59 -3.39
CA SER A 42 7.17 4.39 -3.05
C SER A 42 6.88 4.61 -1.57
N ILE A 43 7.81 4.28 -0.68
CA ILE A 43 7.66 4.51 0.77
C ILE A 43 7.87 5.98 1.08
N ILE A 44 8.94 6.61 0.59
CA ILE A 44 9.24 8.04 0.83
C ILE A 44 8.16 8.96 0.25
N GLU A 45 7.66 8.68 -0.96
CA GLU A 45 6.60 9.45 -1.61
C GLU A 45 5.27 9.36 -0.85
N ASN A 46 4.99 8.27 -0.14
CA ASN A 46 3.80 8.15 0.71
C ASN A 46 3.82 9.07 1.94
N PHE A 47 4.98 9.64 2.28
CA PHE A 47 5.13 10.61 3.37
C PHE A 47 5.44 12.03 2.85
N ASP A 48 5.10 12.36 1.60
CA ASP A 48 5.28 13.69 1.00
C ASP A 48 6.71 14.26 1.12
N GLY A 49 7.75 13.40 1.19
CA GLY A 49 9.14 13.82 1.38
C GLY A 49 9.44 14.39 2.78
N THR A 50 8.57 14.15 3.77
CA THR A 50 8.76 14.54 5.19
C THR A 50 10.04 13.95 5.80
N ILE A 51 10.50 12.83 5.23
CA ILE A 51 11.75 12.16 5.58
C ILE A 51 12.61 12.16 4.33
N SER A 52 13.88 12.57 4.47
CA SER A 52 14.83 12.52 3.37
C SER A 52 15.22 11.08 3.03
N LYS A 53 15.76 10.87 1.84
CA LYS A 53 16.29 9.56 1.43
C LYS A 53 17.30 9.02 2.44
N ASP A 54 18.25 9.86 2.85
CA ASP A 54 19.29 9.48 3.79
C ASP A 54 18.70 9.04 5.14
N GLU A 55 17.68 9.75 5.64
CA GLU A 55 16.99 9.42 6.89
C GLU A 55 16.13 8.15 6.82
N TYR A 56 15.53 7.89 5.66
CA TYR A 56 14.84 6.64 5.38
C TYR A 56 15.84 5.48 5.38
N GLU A 57 16.97 5.62 4.68
CA GLU A 57 18.04 4.63 4.69
C GLU A 57 18.57 4.40 6.11
N GLU A 58 18.83 5.46 6.90
CA GLU A 58 19.23 5.32 8.31
C GLU A 58 18.23 4.52 9.14
N LEU A 59 16.93 4.75 8.93
CA LEU A 59 15.86 4.06 9.62
C LEU A 59 15.78 2.58 9.24
N ILE A 60 15.84 2.26 7.93
CA ILE A 60 15.94 0.88 7.44
C ILE A 60 17.15 0.21 8.08
N PHE A 61 18.32 0.84 8.01
CA PHE A 61 19.53 0.30 8.61
C PHE A 61 19.46 0.14 10.13
N LYS A 62 18.73 1.00 10.84
CA LYS A 62 18.48 0.87 12.28
C LYS A 62 17.55 -0.29 12.61
N ILE A 63 16.49 -0.49 11.82
CA ILE A 63 15.50 -1.58 12.00
C ILE A 63 16.12 -2.94 11.71
N PHE A 64 17.00 -3.01 10.72
CA PHE A 64 17.71 -4.22 10.35
C PHE A 64 19.05 -4.38 11.07
N GLU A 65 19.45 -3.44 11.92
CA GLU A 65 20.78 -3.32 12.55
C GLU A 65 21.96 -3.26 11.56
N VAL A 66 21.70 -3.16 10.25
CA VAL A 66 22.65 -3.31 9.13
C VAL A 66 23.77 -2.27 9.11
N LYS A 67 23.56 -1.06 9.64
CA LYS A 67 24.64 -0.04 9.73
C LYS A 67 25.77 -0.49 10.68
N GLU A 68 25.50 -1.42 11.58
CA GLU A 68 26.48 -2.01 12.51
C GLU A 68 26.80 -3.47 12.18
N ILE A 69 26.14 -4.07 11.17
CA ILE A 69 26.43 -5.44 10.74
C ILE A 69 27.78 -5.47 10.04
N LYS A 70 28.71 -6.13 10.70
CA LYS A 70 29.97 -6.52 10.12
C LYS A 70 29.74 -7.65 9.11
N ILE A 71 30.39 -7.57 7.96
CA ILE A 71 30.65 -8.74 7.14
C ILE A 71 32.05 -9.23 7.48
N GLY A 72 32.11 -10.30 8.29
CA GLY A 72 33.35 -10.66 8.94
C GLY A 72 33.77 -9.56 9.91
N ASN A 73 34.75 -8.74 9.53
CA ASN A 73 35.32 -7.68 10.37
C ASN A 73 35.01 -6.25 9.90
N PHE A 74 34.27 -6.06 8.81
CA PHE A 74 34.16 -4.76 8.12
C PHE A 74 32.73 -4.26 8.03
N TYR A 75 32.54 -2.93 8.08
CA TYR A 75 31.22 -2.32 7.98
C TYR A 75 30.85 -2.06 6.51
N PHE A 76 29.55 -2.14 6.21
CA PHE A 76 29.04 -1.83 4.87
C PHE A 76 29.36 -0.40 4.41
N LYS A 77 29.48 0.56 5.33
CA LYS A 77 29.88 1.95 5.02
C LYS A 77 31.29 2.02 4.41
N ASP A 78 32.18 1.14 4.84
CA ASP A 78 33.54 1.07 4.31
C ASP A 78 33.53 0.54 2.88
N ILE A 79 32.68 -0.48 2.62
CA ILE A 79 32.45 -1.03 1.28
C ILE A 79 31.85 0.02 0.34
N ASP A 80 30.91 0.84 0.83
CA ASP A 80 30.31 1.93 0.04
C ASP A 80 31.33 2.98 -0.38
N SER A 81 32.10 3.47 0.60
CA SER A 81 33.13 4.48 0.37
C SER A 81 34.19 3.97 -0.61
N PHE A 82 34.61 2.72 -0.46
CA PHE A 82 35.55 2.08 -1.36
C PHE A 82 34.97 1.85 -2.76
N LEU A 83 33.71 1.45 -2.86
CA LEU A 83 33.03 1.26 -4.14
C LEU A 83 32.88 2.58 -4.90
N GLU A 84 32.50 3.66 -4.21
CA GLU A 84 32.44 5.01 -4.79
C GLU A 84 33.80 5.46 -5.31
N ASP A 85 34.87 5.23 -4.55
CA ASP A 85 36.23 5.54 -4.97
C ASP A 85 36.67 4.72 -6.18
N LEU A 86 36.39 3.40 -6.18
CA LEU A 86 36.69 2.54 -7.31
C LEU A 86 35.99 3.00 -8.58
N VAL A 87 34.72 3.37 -8.48
CA VAL A 87 33.92 3.77 -9.63
C VAL A 87 34.28 5.19 -10.04
N LEU A 88 34.25 6.18 -9.16
CA LEU A 88 34.36 7.58 -9.54
C LEU A 88 35.81 8.06 -9.68
N LYS A 89 36.71 7.68 -8.76
CA LYS A 89 38.11 8.13 -8.77
C LYS A 89 38.98 7.24 -9.65
N HIS A 90 38.86 5.92 -9.51
CA HIS A 90 39.70 4.95 -10.23
C HIS A 90 39.09 4.46 -11.56
N ASN A 91 37.92 4.97 -11.94
CA ASN A 91 37.25 4.66 -13.20
C ASN A 91 37.03 3.16 -13.48
N VAL A 92 36.88 2.34 -12.44
CA VAL A 92 36.59 0.91 -12.59
C VAL A 92 35.12 0.75 -12.99
N ARG A 93 34.87 0.29 -14.22
CA ARG A 93 33.51 0.12 -14.78
C ARG A 93 33.04 -1.34 -14.83
N ASN A 94 33.95 -2.30 -14.77
CA ASN A 94 33.60 -3.72 -14.88
C ASN A 94 33.15 -4.29 -13.52
N LYS A 95 31.88 -4.71 -13.45
CA LYS A 95 31.26 -5.29 -12.25
C LYS A 95 32.06 -6.46 -11.65
N SER A 96 32.63 -7.35 -12.47
CA SER A 96 33.43 -8.47 -11.98
C SER A 96 34.72 -7.99 -11.30
N LYS A 97 35.41 -7.02 -11.91
CA LYS A 97 36.62 -6.41 -11.34
C LYS A 97 36.34 -5.65 -10.05
N ILE A 98 35.16 -5.02 -9.94
CA ILE A 98 34.72 -4.34 -8.72
C ILE A 98 34.52 -5.36 -7.59
N ILE A 99 33.83 -6.47 -7.88
CA ILE A 99 33.60 -7.53 -6.90
C ILE A 99 34.92 -8.17 -6.46
N GLU A 100 35.86 -8.41 -7.38
CA GLU A 100 37.20 -8.89 -7.06
C GLU A 100 37.97 -7.92 -6.15
N LYS A 101 38.01 -6.62 -6.49
CA LYS A 101 38.69 -5.63 -5.66
C LYS A 101 38.09 -5.47 -4.27
N ILE A 102 36.75 -5.55 -4.14
CA ILE A 102 36.08 -5.52 -2.83
C ILE A 102 36.37 -6.79 -2.05
N LYS A 103 36.43 -7.95 -2.72
CA LYS A 103 36.82 -9.20 -2.08
C LYS A 103 38.25 -9.10 -1.52
N ASP A 104 39.18 -8.57 -2.30
CA ASP A 104 40.58 -8.48 -1.93
C ASP A 104 40.81 -7.46 -0.79
N GLU A 105 40.21 -6.27 -0.89
CA GLU A 105 40.33 -5.20 0.12
C GLU A 105 39.74 -5.62 1.47
N PHE A 106 38.57 -6.24 1.46
CA PHE A 106 37.82 -6.60 2.67
C PHE A 106 37.95 -8.08 3.05
N SER A 107 38.89 -8.82 2.45
CA SER A 107 39.16 -10.24 2.75
C SER A 107 37.88 -11.10 2.89
N VAL A 108 36.91 -10.90 2.00
CA VAL A 108 35.56 -11.47 2.14
C VAL A 108 35.57 -12.97 1.83
N SER A 109 34.96 -13.78 2.70
CA SER A 109 34.87 -15.23 2.49
C SER A 109 33.98 -15.59 1.28
N PRO A 110 34.23 -16.73 0.59
CA PRO A 110 33.41 -17.22 -0.52
C PRO A 110 31.90 -17.30 -0.24
N GLU A 111 31.53 -17.68 0.99
CA GLU A 111 30.15 -17.83 1.43
C GLU A 111 29.45 -16.47 1.63
N GLN A 112 30.19 -15.44 2.05
CA GLN A 112 29.69 -14.08 2.23
C GLN A 112 29.61 -13.31 0.91
N ILE A 113 30.49 -13.60 -0.05
CA ILE A 113 30.52 -12.92 -1.37
C ILE A 113 29.16 -12.96 -2.06
N ASN A 114 28.47 -14.10 -2.04
CA ASN A 114 27.16 -14.21 -2.69
C ASN A 114 26.12 -13.27 -2.07
N LYS A 115 26.19 -13.00 -0.76
CA LYS A 115 25.31 -12.08 -0.05
C LYS A 115 25.62 -10.61 -0.39
N ILE A 116 26.89 -10.25 -0.46
CA ILE A 116 27.33 -8.87 -0.72
C ILE A 116 27.28 -8.52 -2.21
N LYS A 117 27.35 -9.52 -3.09
CA LYS A 117 27.32 -9.32 -4.55
C LYS A 117 26.04 -8.60 -5.00
N LYS A 118 24.88 -8.94 -4.43
CA LYS A 118 23.60 -8.24 -4.74
C LYS A 118 23.70 -6.77 -4.35
N TYR A 119 24.25 -6.48 -3.17
CA TYR A 119 24.49 -5.13 -2.64
C TYR A 119 25.45 -4.31 -3.53
N ILE A 120 26.63 -4.86 -3.85
CA ILE A 120 27.63 -4.19 -4.71
C ILE A 120 27.04 -3.82 -6.07
N LEU A 121 26.25 -4.72 -6.66
CA LEU A 121 25.64 -4.52 -7.97
C LEU A 121 24.56 -3.45 -7.96
N MET A 122 23.78 -3.37 -6.88
CA MET A 122 22.80 -2.31 -6.63
C MET A 122 23.51 -0.97 -6.50
N LYS A 123 24.45 -0.85 -5.54
CA LYS A 123 25.17 0.39 -5.27
C LYS A 123 25.96 0.89 -6.49
N TYR A 124 26.56 -0.01 -7.27
CA TYR A 124 27.20 0.33 -8.55
C TYR A 124 26.23 1.00 -9.53
N ARG A 125 24.98 0.50 -9.63
CA ARG A 125 23.97 1.07 -10.52
C ARG A 125 23.56 2.48 -10.05
N ASP A 126 23.48 2.70 -8.74
CA ASP A 126 23.13 4.01 -8.18
C ASP A 126 24.22 5.05 -8.46
N ILE A 127 25.49 4.71 -8.15
CA ILE A 127 26.65 5.56 -8.44
C ILE A 127 26.71 5.92 -9.93
N ALA A 128 26.52 4.93 -10.81
CA ALA A 128 26.49 5.15 -12.25
C ALA A 128 25.34 6.06 -12.69
N SER A 129 24.15 5.88 -12.10
CA SER A 129 22.96 6.67 -12.45
C SER A 129 23.13 8.13 -12.04
N ASP A 130 23.64 8.39 -10.85
CA ASP A 130 23.85 9.76 -10.35
C ASP A 130 24.95 10.49 -11.11
N TYR A 131 26.03 9.79 -11.46
CA TYR A 131 27.07 10.34 -12.31
C TYR A 131 26.50 10.74 -13.69
N LEU A 132 25.71 9.87 -14.32
CA LEU A 132 25.09 10.15 -15.62
C LEU A 132 24.05 11.29 -15.55
N ARG A 133 23.27 11.38 -14.47
CA ARG A 133 22.35 12.51 -14.25
C ARG A 133 23.10 13.84 -14.26
N LYS A 134 24.24 13.93 -13.56
CA LYS A 134 25.08 15.13 -13.52
C LYS A 134 25.61 15.49 -14.91
N ILE A 135 26.09 14.50 -15.68
CA ILE A 135 26.56 14.71 -17.05
C ILE A 135 25.43 15.22 -17.95
N PHE A 136 24.26 14.58 -17.94
CA PHE A 136 23.16 14.98 -18.81
C PHE A 136 22.61 16.34 -18.42
N SER A 137 22.45 16.63 -17.14
CA SER A 137 22.03 17.97 -16.69
C SER A 137 22.98 19.04 -17.22
N ARG A 138 24.30 18.81 -17.15
CA ARG A 138 25.30 19.73 -17.67
C ARG A 138 25.22 19.86 -19.21
N LYS A 139 25.12 18.74 -19.92
CA LYS A 139 25.07 18.73 -21.39
C LYS A 139 23.79 19.38 -21.92
N ILE A 140 22.67 19.23 -21.22
CA ILE A 140 21.40 19.90 -21.54
C ILE A 140 21.53 21.40 -21.32
N SER A 141 22.13 21.86 -20.21
CA SER A 141 22.39 23.30 -20.00
C SER A 141 23.37 23.90 -21.01
N GLU A 142 24.26 23.09 -21.58
CA GLU A 142 25.15 23.47 -22.68
C GLU A 142 24.44 23.47 -24.06
N GLY A 143 23.13 23.21 -24.12
CA GLY A 143 22.31 23.26 -25.33
C GLY A 143 22.20 21.92 -26.09
N ILE A 144 22.76 20.82 -25.57
CA ILE A 144 22.60 19.50 -26.18
C ILE A 144 21.27 18.90 -25.74
N VAL A 145 20.25 19.09 -26.59
CA VAL A 145 18.89 18.57 -26.35
C VAL A 145 18.54 17.37 -27.22
N ASP A 146 19.45 16.85 -28.05
CA ASP A 146 19.16 15.65 -28.85
C ASP A 146 19.31 14.36 -28.01
N ASN A 147 18.29 13.52 -27.99
CA ASN A 147 18.26 12.30 -27.16
C ASN A 147 19.33 11.29 -27.61
N GLU A 148 19.52 11.11 -28.92
CA GLU A 148 20.48 10.14 -29.44
C GLU A 148 21.91 10.55 -29.10
N LYS A 149 22.22 11.85 -29.19
CA LYS A 149 23.51 12.40 -28.76
C LYS A 149 23.74 12.21 -27.26
N LEU A 150 22.75 12.49 -26.42
CA LEU A 150 22.85 12.29 -24.97
C LEU A 150 23.03 10.80 -24.61
N ILE A 151 22.29 9.90 -25.25
CA ILE A 151 22.47 8.45 -25.05
C ILE A 151 23.86 8.00 -25.49
N LYS A 152 24.37 8.50 -26.63
CA LYS A 152 25.74 8.23 -27.09
C LYS A 152 26.79 8.74 -26.08
N ILE A 153 26.58 9.92 -25.50
CA ILE A 153 27.44 10.46 -24.43
C ILE A 153 27.42 9.52 -23.22
N GLY A 154 26.25 9.11 -22.75
CA GLY A 154 26.14 8.19 -21.61
C GLY A 154 26.79 6.83 -21.85
N LYS A 155 26.69 6.29 -23.08
CA LYS A 155 27.36 5.03 -23.46
C LYS A 155 28.90 5.16 -23.46
N LYS A 156 29.42 6.34 -23.81
CA LYS A 156 30.88 6.61 -23.82
C LYS A 156 31.50 6.65 -22.42
N GLU A 157 30.70 6.88 -21.38
CA GLU A 157 31.18 6.81 -19.98
C GLU A 157 31.55 5.38 -19.52
N GLY A 158 31.23 4.36 -20.32
CA GLY A 158 31.72 2.99 -20.13
C GLY A 158 31.00 2.19 -19.05
N PHE A 159 29.91 2.70 -18.47
CA PHE A 159 29.11 1.97 -17.49
C PHE A 159 28.38 0.77 -18.12
N LYS A 160 28.42 -0.39 -17.44
CA LYS A 160 27.69 -1.60 -17.86
C LYS A 160 26.24 -1.56 -17.36
N ILE A 161 25.47 -0.61 -17.88
CA ILE A 161 24.02 -0.44 -17.65
C ILE A 161 23.26 -0.53 -18.99
N ASN A 162 22.01 -0.97 -18.96
CA ASN A 162 21.18 -1.16 -20.15
C ASN A 162 20.85 0.18 -20.83
N SER A 163 20.75 0.15 -22.16
CA SER A 163 20.49 1.36 -22.98
C SER A 163 19.16 2.03 -22.62
N GLU A 164 18.14 1.23 -22.31
CA GLU A 164 16.83 1.71 -21.86
C GLU A 164 16.91 2.51 -20.55
N HIS A 165 17.78 2.10 -19.61
CA HIS A 165 17.99 2.83 -18.37
C HIS A 165 18.68 4.17 -18.62
N ILE A 166 19.67 4.22 -19.52
CA ILE A 166 20.30 5.48 -19.94
C ILE A 166 19.25 6.42 -20.56
N GLU A 167 18.41 5.90 -21.44
CA GLU A 167 17.33 6.64 -22.10
C GLU A 167 16.34 7.23 -21.08
N ASN A 168 15.95 6.45 -20.07
CA ASN A 168 15.09 6.92 -18.99
C ASN A 168 15.71 8.09 -18.21
N ILE A 169 17.01 8.04 -17.91
CA ILE A 169 17.72 9.15 -17.24
C ILE A 169 17.73 10.40 -18.15
N VAL A 170 17.96 10.24 -19.45
CA VAL A 170 17.92 11.36 -20.42
C VAL A 170 16.53 12.03 -20.45
N ILE A 171 15.47 11.23 -20.56
CA ILE A 171 14.09 11.72 -20.57
C ILE A 171 13.78 12.49 -19.29
N GLU A 172 14.18 11.96 -18.13
CA GLU A 172 13.98 12.59 -16.83
C GLU A 172 14.67 13.95 -16.74
N GLN A 173 15.95 14.04 -17.11
CA GLN A 173 16.72 15.29 -17.01
C GLN A 173 16.19 16.37 -17.95
N LYS A 174 15.74 16.01 -19.16
CA LYS A 174 15.13 16.96 -20.09
C LYS A 174 13.80 17.51 -19.57
N ARG A 175 12.95 16.66 -18.97
CA ARG A 175 11.71 17.13 -18.35
C ARG A 175 11.98 18.13 -17.24
N ARG A 176 12.96 17.85 -16.38
CA ARG A 176 13.37 18.75 -15.28
C ARG A 176 13.90 20.09 -15.79
N PHE A 177 14.66 20.09 -16.88
CA PHE A 177 15.15 21.31 -17.51
C PHE A 177 14.00 22.14 -18.11
N LEU A 178 13.13 21.51 -18.90
CA LEU A 178 11.96 22.18 -19.50
C LEU A 178 10.99 22.73 -18.45
N SER A 179 10.80 22.04 -17.31
CA SER A 179 9.96 22.54 -16.22
C SER A 179 10.55 23.71 -15.44
N LYS A 180 11.87 23.96 -15.56
CA LYS A 180 12.56 25.08 -14.90
C LYS A 180 12.61 26.34 -15.75
N GLU A 181 12.53 26.22 -17.09
CA GLU A 181 12.52 27.35 -18.01
C GLU A 181 11.14 28.01 -18.20
N GLU A 182 10.05 27.46 -17.63
CA GLU A 182 8.72 28.10 -17.69
C GLU A 182 8.24 28.66 -16.34
N PRO A 183 8.60 29.90 -15.98
CA PRO A 183 7.73 30.80 -15.26
C PRO A 183 7.16 31.82 -16.24
N GLY A 184 6.07 31.43 -16.92
CA GLY A 184 5.18 32.34 -17.63
C GLY A 184 5.44 32.49 -19.12
N LEU A 185 4.65 31.79 -19.93
CA LEU A 185 4.19 32.26 -21.25
C LEU A 185 2.90 31.53 -21.62
N LYS A 186 1.77 32.23 -21.40
CA LYS A 186 0.49 31.91 -22.04
C LYS A 186 0.60 32.30 -23.52
N THR A 187 0.48 31.35 -24.45
CA THR A 187 -0.30 31.43 -25.71
C THR A 187 -0.07 30.12 -26.50
N LYS A 188 -1.14 29.35 -26.74
CA LYS A 188 -1.80 29.21 -28.06
C LYS A 188 -0.83 28.92 -29.21
N ASP A 189 -1.09 27.79 -29.86
CA ASP A 189 -0.54 27.33 -31.15
C ASP A 189 0.75 26.52 -31.16
N TYR A 190 0.68 25.29 -30.66
CA TYR A 190 1.31 24.15 -31.34
C TYR A 190 0.34 22.96 -31.40
N LYS A 191 -0.69 23.10 -32.24
CA LYS A 191 -1.45 21.96 -32.76
C LYS A 191 -0.77 21.43 -34.01
N LYS A 192 -0.66 20.10 -34.04
CA LYS A 192 -0.43 19.19 -35.19
C LYS A 192 1.01 19.01 -35.67
N ARG A 193 1.68 18.03 -35.04
CA ARG A 193 2.34 16.94 -35.79
C ARG A 193 1.74 15.60 -35.36
N LYS A 194 1.40 14.80 -36.37
CA LYS A 194 0.64 13.55 -36.31
C LYS A 194 1.32 12.55 -35.35
N TYR A 195 0.67 12.27 -34.22
CA TYR A 195 0.89 11.04 -33.49
C TYR A 195 0.26 9.91 -34.29
N THR A 196 1.09 9.03 -34.83
CA THR A 196 0.64 7.71 -35.23
C THR A 196 0.29 6.91 -33.96
N ASP A 197 -0.87 6.26 -34.00
CA ASP A 197 -1.66 5.65 -32.92
C ASP A 197 -1.03 4.47 -32.14
N LYS A 198 0.29 4.38 -32.01
CA LYS A 198 0.93 3.23 -31.33
C LYS A 198 1.23 3.42 -29.83
N GLY A 199 1.21 4.64 -29.30
CA GLY A 199 1.63 4.91 -27.90
C GLY A 199 0.51 5.15 -26.86
N VAL A 200 -0.71 5.50 -27.30
CA VAL A 200 -1.86 5.71 -26.40
C VAL A 200 -2.42 4.38 -25.94
N GLY A 201 -2.49 3.41 -26.86
CA GLY A 201 -2.92 2.05 -26.55
C GLY A 201 -2.01 1.35 -25.53
N GLU A 202 -0.70 1.55 -25.56
CA GLU A 202 0.21 0.87 -24.63
C GLU A 202 0.18 1.47 -23.22
N LYS A 203 0.13 2.79 -23.08
CA LYS A 203 -0.06 3.45 -21.77
C LYS A 203 -1.43 3.17 -21.17
N GLU A 204 -2.48 3.20 -21.99
CA GLU A 204 -3.83 2.86 -21.55
C GLU A 204 -3.94 1.36 -21.22
N ARG A 205 -3.31 0.47 -22.01
CA ARG A 205 -3.20 -0.97 -21.67
C ARG A 205 -2.41 -1.20 -20.39
N LEU A 206 -1.32 -0.48 -20.15
CA LEU A 206 -0.56 -0.55 -18.90
C LEU A 206 -1.39 -0.03 -17.72
N ARG A 207 -2.13 1.07 -17.89
CA ARG A 207 -3.06 1.60 -16.89
C ARG A 207 -4.17 0.60 -16.60
N GLN A 208 -4.81 0.03 -17.62
CA GLN A 208 -5.82 -1.02 -17.49
C GLN A 208 -5.26 -2.27 -16.82
N ARG A 209 -4.03 -2.71 -17.16
CA ARG A 209 -3.35 -3.81 -16.47
C ARG A 209 -3.09 -3.50 -15.00
N ARG A 210 -2.66 -2.28 -14.66
CA ARG A 210 -2.46 -1.84 -13.27
C ARG A 210 -3.76 -1.76 -12.50
N ILE A 211 -4.82 -1.23 -13.10
CA ILE A 211 -6.18 -1.21 -12.52
C ILE A 211 -6.64 -2.64 -12.29
N LYS A 212 -6.52 -3.53 -13.28
CA LYS A 212 -6.88 -4.95 -13.16
C LYS A 212 -6.12 -5.64 -12.03
N SER A 213 -4.80 -5.49 -11.98
CA SER A 213 -3.97 -6.07 -10.91
C SER A 213 -4.29 -5.47 -9.53
N TYR A 214 -4.66 -4.19 -9.46
CA TYR A 214 -5.10 -3.56 -8.22
C TYR A 214 -6.47 -4.07 -7.75
N ILE A 215 -7.42 -4.23 -8.68
CA ILE A 215 -8.72 -4.87 -8.45
C ILE A 215 -8.54 -6.30 -7.92
N GLU A 216 -7.70 -7.09 -8.59
CA GLU A 216 -7.38 -8.46 -8.18
C GLU A 216 -6.80 -8.49 -6.76
N ARG A 217 -5.85 -7.61 -6.44
CA ARG A 217 -5.28 -7.50 -5.09
C ARG A 217 -6.32 -7.13 -4.04
N LEU A 218 -7.19 -6.15 -4.32
CA LEU A 218 -8.26 -5.76 -3.39
C LEU A 218 -9.27 -6.88 -3.18
N ASN A 219 -9.63 -7.62 -4.22
CA ASN A 219 -10.50 -8.78 -4.11
C ASN A 219 -9.87 -9.89 -3.26
N VAL A 220 -8.59 -10.21 -3.49
CA VAL A 220 -7.86 -11.17 -2.66
C VAL A 220 -7.79 -10.72 -1.20
N MET A 221 -7.59 -9.42 -0.94
CA MET A 221 -7.62 -8.87 0.43
C MET A 221 -9.00 -9.05 1.07
N LYS A 222 -10.08 -8.75 0.33
CA LYS A 222 -11.47 -8.93 0.79
C LYS A 222 -11.76 -10.40 1.09
N GLU A 223 -11.41 -11.30 0.19
CA GLU A 223 -11.61 -12.75 0.36
C GLU A 223 -10.88 -13.27 1.60
N ARG A 224 -9.59 -12.94 1.75
CA ARG A 224 -8.80 -13.30 2.93
C ARG A 224 -9.39 -12.74 4.21
N PHE A 225 -9.89 -11.50 4.19
CA PHE A 225 -10.57 -10.90 5.34
C PHE A 225 -11.84 -11.67 5.69
N ILE A 226 -12.71 -11.94 4.72
CA ILE A 226 -13.96 -12.67 4.91
C ILE A 226 -13.69 -14.07 5.45
N GLU A 227 -12.74 -14.79 4.86
CA GLU A 227 -12.39 -16.14 5.28
C GLU A 227 -11.85 -16.17 6.72
N LYS A 228 -10.93 -15.26 7.05
CA LYS A 228 -10.29 -15.23 8.36
C LYS A 228 -11.22 -14.72 9.47
N TYR A 229 -12.02 -13.70 9.19
CA TYR A 229 -12.74 -12.95 10.23
C TYR A 229 -14.25 -13.12 10.16
N CYS A 230 -14.83 -13.31 8.97
CA CYS A 230 -16.28 -13.37 8.83
C CYS A 230 -16.85 -14.78 8.86
N LYS A 231 -16.08 -15.83 8.53
CA LYS A 231 -16.59 -17.23 8.50
C LYS A 231 -16.38 -18.02 9.80
N ALA A 232 -15.62 -17.48 10.76
CA ALA A 232 -15.21 -18.21 11.96
C ALA A 232 -16.25 -18.28 13.11
N PRO A 233 -17.02 -17.23 13.41
CA PRO A 233 -17.86 -17.23 14.61
C PRO A 233 -19.29 -17.70 14.34
N LYS A 234 -19.78 -18.57 15.23
CA LYS A 234 -21.17 -19.05 15.23
C LYS A 234 -22.01 -18.22 16.20
N PHE A 235 -23.27 -18.00 15.84
CA PHE A 235 -24.26 -17.37 16.71
C PHE A 235 -25.06 -18.43 17.47
N ASP A 236 -25.07 -18.33 18.79
CA ASP A 236 -25.83 -19.21 19.68
C ASP A 236 -27.10 -18.51 20.16
N LEU A 237 -28.23 -19.22 20.15
CA LEU A 237 -29.47 -18.71 20.74
C LEU A 237 -29.34 -18.72 22.27
N ILE A 238 -29.43 -17.54 22.89
CA ILE A 238 -29.31 -17.37 24.34
C ILE A 238 -30.61 -16.93 25.01
N GLU A 239 -31.57 -16.41 24.25
CA GLU A 239 -32.88 -16.02 24.79
C GLU A 239 -33.99 -16.23 23.75
N ASN A 240 -35.12 -16.77 24.20
CA ASN A 240 -36.36 -16.88 23.44
C ASN A 240 -37.52 -16.58 24.39
N LYS A 241 -38.07 -15.36 24.31
CA LYS A 241 -39.15 -14.91 25.21
C LYS A 241 -40.18 -14.07 24.49
N ILE A 242 -41.37 -13.95 25.07
CA ILE A 242 -42.41 -13.04 24.60
C ILE A 242 -42.31 -11.74 25.39
N VAL A 243 -42.27 -10.61 24.70
CA VAL A 243 -42.25 -9.25 25.26
C VAL A 243 -43.29 -8.44 24.51
N GLU A 244 -44.26 -7.86 25.24
CA GLU A 244 -45.30 -7.00 24.65
C GLU A 244 -46.04 -7.67 23.48
N GLY A 245 -46.37 -8.97 23.63
CA GLY A 245 -47.05 -9.76 22.60
C GLY A 245 -46.17 -10.22 21.43
N LYS A 246 -44.91 -9.76 21.34
CA LYS A 246 -43.97 -10.13 20.29
C LYS A 246 -42.92 -11.12 20.79
N ARG A 247 -42.49 -12.03 19.92
CA ARG A 247 -41.48 -13.03 20.24
C ARG A 247 -40.08 -12.49 19.95
N ASN A 248 -39.25 -12.44 20.96
CA ASN A 248 -37.87 -11.97 20.87
C ASN A 248 -36.90 -13.15 20.91
N PHE A 249 -36.03 -13.23 19.92
CA PHE A 249 -34.92 -14.18 19.85
C PHE A 249 -33.61 -13.41 20.00
N LEU A 250 -32.78 -13.77 20.97
CA LEU A 250 -31.46 -13.17 21.15
C LEU A 250 -30.38 -14.20 20.83
N HIS A 251 -29.57 -13.88 19.83
CA HIS A 251 -28.41 -14.68 19.46
C HIS A 251 -27.14 -13.95 19.90
N LYS A 252 -26.15 -14.68 20.40
CA LYS A 252 -24.86 -14.16 20.84
C LYS A 252 -23.74 -14.79 20.05
N SER A 253 -22.72 -13.99 19.72
CA SER A 253 -21.45 -14.48 19.23
C SER A 253 -20.29 -13.70 19.85
N THR A 254 -19.09 -14.28 19.80
CA THR A 254 -17.86 -13.60 20.21
C THR A 254 -16.90 -13.49 19.03
N PHE A 255 -16.39 -12.28 18.81
CA PHE A 255 -15.48 -11.98 17.71
C PHE A 255 -14.36 -11.07 18.18
N GLY A 256 -13.11 -11.55 18.17
CA GLY A 256 -11.93 -10.75 18.52
C GLY A 256 -12.01 -10.08 19.91
N GLY A 257 -12.53 -10.79 20.91
CA GLY A 257 -12.73 -10.25 22.26
C GLY A 257 -13.93 -9.30 22.42
N ARG A 258 -14.84 -9.29 21.45
CA ARG A 258 -16.07 -8.47 21.42
C ARG A 258 -17.27 -9.39 21.47
N GLU A 259 -18.31 -8.98 22.18
CA GLU A 259 -19.59 -9.69 22.17
C GLU A 259 -20.52 -9.03 21.17
N ILE A 260 -21.17 -9.84 20.36
CA ILE A 260 -22.11 -9.41 19.34
C ILE A 260 -23.44 -10.08 19.64
N TYR A 261 -24.49 -9.26 19.75
CA TYR A 261 -25.84 -9.73 20.01
C TYR A 261 -26.73 -9.38 18.82
N VAL A 262 -27.51 -10.34 18.34
CA VAL A 262 -28.52 -10.13 17.29
C VAL A 262 -29.87 -10.47 17.88
N ARG A 263 -30.67 -9.44 18.11
CA ARG A 263 -32.04 -9.56 18.62
C ARG A 263 -33.02 -9.47 17.47
N SER A 264 -33.74 -10.55 17.21
CA SER A 264 -34.82 -10.61 16.22
C SER A 264 -36.15 -10.47 16.94
N ILE A 265 -36.96 -9.49 16.53
CA ILE A 265 -38.31 -9.25 17.05
C ILE A 265 -39.29 -9.80 16.03
N SER A 266 -40.14 -10.74 16.46
CA SER A 266 -41.08 -11.44 15.60
C SER A 266 -42.52 -11.25 16.06
N ASN A 267 -43.41 -11.07 15.09
CA ASN A 267 -44.85 -11.06 15.29
C ASN A 267 -45.46 -12.09 14.34
N GLU A 268 -46.32 -12.97 14.86
CA GLU A 268 -46.97 -14.05 14.10
C GLU A 268 -46.00 -14.89 13.23
N GLY A 269 -44.75 -15.04 13.69
CA GLY A 269 -43.72 -15.82 13.01
C GLY A 269 -42.95 -15.08 11.92
N GLU A 270 -43.31 -13.83 11.57
CA GLU A 270 -42.51 -12.97 10.70
C GLU A 270 -41.61 -12.04 11.52
N ILE A 271 -40.44 -11.69 10.98
CA ILE A 271 -39.51 -10.77 11.64
C ILE A 271 -39.93 -9.35 11.30
N GLU A 272 -40.25 -8.55 12.32
CA GLU A 272 -40.60 -7.14 12.16
C GLU A 272 -39.39 -6.22 12.27
N ASN A 273 -38.45 -6.53 13.18
CA ASN A 273 -37.23 -5.74 13.37
C ASN A 273 -36.06 -6.61 13.82
N ILE A 274 -34.85 -6.12 13.57
CA ILE A 274 -33.61 -6.66 14.09
C ILE A 274 -32.80 -5.56 14.75
N ILE A 275 -32.29 -5.84 15.94
CA ILE A 275 -31.38 -4.98 16.68
C ILE A 275 -30.06 -5.72 16.85
N ILE A 276 -28.97 -5.10 16.43
CA ILE A 276 -27.62 -5.63 16.58
C ILE A 276 -26.90 -4.80 17.64
N GLU A 277 -26.36 -5.46 18.66
CA GLU A 277 -25.57 -4.81 19.70
C GLU A 277 -24.14 -5.33 19.70
N PHE A 278 -23.18 -4.42 19.84
CA PHE A 278 -21.77 -4.71 19.98
C PHE A 278 -21.31 -4.26 21.36
N LYS A 279 -20.67 -5.14 22.12
CA LYS A 279 -20.13 -4.83 23.46
C LYS A 279 -18.65 -5.16 23.51
N ARG A 280 -17.85 -4.25 24.06
CA ARG A 280 -16.41 -4.41 24.21
C ARG A 280 -15.91 -3.69 25.47
N MET A 281 -14.95 -4.31 26.16
CA MET A 281 -14.15 -3.64 27.18
C MET A 281 -13.00 -2.87 26.52
N ILE A 282 -12.92 -1.56 26.76
CA ILE A 282 -11.84 -0.68 26.27
C ILE A 282 -11.31 0.10 27.49
N HIS A 283 -10.04 -0.09 27.84
CA HIS A 283 -9.40 0.56 29.00
C HIS A 283 -10.19 0.42 30.32
N GLY A 284 -10.78 -0.75 30.57
CA GLY A 284 -11.59 -1.00 31.77
C GLY A 284 -13.04 -0.50 31.67
N GLU A 285 -13.41 0.25 30.62
CA GLU A 285 -14.78 0.72 30.40
C GLU A 285 -15.55 -0.19 29.45
N LYS A 286 -16.80 -0.54 29.80
CA LYS A 286 -17.73 -1.22 28.88
C LYS A 286 -18.27 -0.21 27.87
N LYS A 287 -17.79 -0.28 26.62
CA LYS A 287 -18.38 0.44 25.48
C LYS A 287 -19.42 -0.45 24.80
N TYR A 288 -20.52 0.17 24.38
CA TYR A 288 -21.57 -0.51 23.62
C TYR A 288 -21.99 0.31 22.41
N ALA A 289 -22.38 -0.39 21.35
CA ALA A 289 -22.96 0.18 20.14
C ALA A 289 -24.21 -0.60 19.77
N LYS A 290 -25.22 0.09 19.23
CA LYS A 290 -26.47 -0.52 18.78
C LYS A 290 -26.80 -0.05 17.37
N ILE A 291 -27.25 -0.99 16.54
CA ILE A 291 -27.80 -0.75 15.22
C ILE A 291 -29.21 -1.32 15.21
N ASP A 292 -30.20 -0.44 14.99
CA ASP A 292 -31.57 -0.85 14.73
C ASP A 292 -31.81 -0.83 13.22
N ILE A 293 -32.20 -1.97 12.65
CA ILE A 293 -32.27 -2.13 11.20
C ILE A 293 -33.41 -1.31 10.59
N ILE A 294 -34.54 -1.16 11.28
CA ILE A 294 -35.60 -0.24 10.83
C ILE A 294 -35.11 1.21 10.87
N GLU A 295 -34.39 1.60 11.93
CA GLU A 295 -33.82 2.95 12.01
C GLU A 295 -32.86 3.22 10.84
N ILE A 296 -32.00 2.26 10.51
CA ILE A 296 -31.09 2.37 9.36
C ILE A 296 -31.87 2.47 8.05
N ARG A 297 -32.90 1.65 7.84
CA ARG A 297 -33.78 1.73 6.66
C ARG A 297 -34.41 3.12 6.54
N ASN A 298 -34.90 3.68 7.63
CA ASN A 298 -35.51 5.01 7.65
C ASN A 298 -34.47 6.10 7.33
N ILE A 299 -33.25 6.00 7.88
CA ILE A 299 -32.13 6.89 7.53
C ILE A 299 -31.82 6.81 6.04
N LEU A 300 -31.75 5.61 5.47
CA LEU A 300 -31.40 5.41 4.07
C LEU A 300 -32.46 5.94 3.10
N ASN A 301 -33.73 5.89 3.49
CA ASN A 301 -34.84 6.45 2.72
C ASN A 301 -34.93 7.99 2.81
N SER A 302 -34.13 8.64 3.65
CA SER A 302 -34.14 10.11 3.75
C SER A 302 -33.28 10.75 2.64
N PRO A 303 -33.54 12.03 2.30
CA PRO A 303 -32.57 12.82 1.53
C PRO A 303 -31.20 12.78 2.22
N ASN A 304 -30.12 12.55 1.46
CA ASN A 304 -28.76 12.33 1.98
C ASN A 304 -28.59 11.10 2.90
N GLY A 305 -29.51 10.12 2.85
CA GLY A 305 -29.51 8.96 3.73
C GLY A 305 -28.21 8.15 3.73
N LEU A 306 -27.62 7.92 2.55
CA LEU A 306 -26.35 7.19 2.42
C LEU A 306 -25.18 7.89 3.14
N ASN A 307 -25.12 9.23 3.11
CA ASN A 307 -24.10 10.00 3.81
C ASN A 307 -24.27 9.91 5.33
N THR A 308 -25.49 10.03 5.82
CA THR A 308 -25.82 9.87 7.25
C THR A 308 -25.52 8.47 7.73
N PHE A 309 -25.91 7.45 6.95
CA PHE A 309 -25.60 6.05 7.21
C PHE A 309 -24.08 5.82 7.29
N THR A 310 -23.32 6.35 6.33
CA THR A 310 -21.86 6.27 6.30
C THR A 310 -21.24 6.90 7.55
N ARG A 311 -21.71 8.08 7.98
CA ARG A 311 -21.24 8.72 9.23
C ARG A 311 -21.52 7.86 10.45
N LYS A 312 -22.70 7.24 10.51
CA LYS A 312 -23.09 6.33 11.60
C LYS A 312 -22.25 5.05 11.61
N LEU A 313 -21.95 4.47 10.45
CA LEU A 313 -21.00 3.34 10.36
C LEU A 313 -19.58 3.75 10.77
N LYS A 314 -19.11 4.92 10.36
CA LYS A 314 -17.77 5.41 10.74
C LYS A 314 -17.62 5.57 12.26
N SER A 315 -18.64 6.07 12.96
CA SER A 315 -18.59 6.18 14.42
C SER A 315 -18.55 4.79 15.09
N LEU A 316 -19.23 3.79 14.53
CA LEU A 316 -19.17 2.41 15.00
C LEU A 316 -17.79 1.76 14.85
N ASN A 317 -16.99 2.19 13.86
CA ASN A 317 -15.64 1.64 13.68
C ASN A 317 -14.75 1.87 14.90
N SER A 318 -14.95 2.95 15.66
CA SER A 318 -14.19 3.22 16.89
C SER A 318 -14.38 2.13 17.95
N ILE A 319 -15.56 1.49 17.99
CA ILE A 319 -15.90 0.43 18.94
C ILE A 319 -15.43 -0.93 18.40
N LEU A 320 -15.66 -1.14 17.10
CA LEU A 320 -15.31 -2.37 16.39
C LEU A 320 -13.83 -2.46 16.03
N GLY A 321 -13.05 -1.39 16.13
CA GLY A 321 -11.59 -1.40 16.00
C GLY A 321 -11.07 -2.12 14.75
N PHE A 322 -11.70 -1.96 13.60
CA PHE A 322 -11.12 -2.38 12.33
C PHE A 322 -10.10 -1.35 11.86
N SER A 323 -9.09 -1.81 11.11
CA SER A 323 -7.94 -0.99 10.71
C SER A 323 -8.36 0.14 9.76
N ASN A 324 -9.42 -0.08 8.99
CA ASN A 324 -9.96 0.89 8.06
C ASN A 324 -11.49 0.72 7.90
N PHE A 325 -12.12 1.70 7.25
CA PHE A 325 -13.57 1.69 7.03
C PHE A 325 -14.04 0.61 6.05
N GLN A 326 -13.18 0.16 5.12
CA GLN A 326 -13.53 -0.89 4.15
C GLN A 326 -13.75 -2.23 4.85
N GLU A 327 -12.87 -2.60 5.79
CA GLU A 327 -12.98 -3.81 6.59
C GLU A 327 -14.29 -3.85 7.39
N LEU A 328 -14.74 -2.70 7.91
CA LEU A 328 -16.03 -2.59 8.58
C LEU A 328 -17.19 -2.90 7.64
N VAL A 329 -17.16 -2.35 6.42
CA VAL A 329 -18.19 -2.60 5.40
C VAL A 329 -18.19 -4.09 4.99
N TRP A 330 -17.02 -4.68 4.75
CA TRP A 330 -16.89 -6.11 4.46
C TRP A 330 -17.42 -6.99 5.59
N PHE A 331 -17.16 -6.60 6.84
CA PHE A 331 -17.69 -7.28 8.01
C PHE A 331 -19.23 -7.25 8.01
N PHE A 332 -19.84 -6.07 7.89
CA PHE A 332 -21.31 -5.95 7.88
C PHE A 332 -21.96 -6.72 6.71
N GLY A 333 -21.30 -6.78 5.55
CA GLY A 333 -21.84 -7.50 4.38
C GLY A 333 -21.78 -9.02 4.48
N ASN A 334 -20.90 -9.58 5.33
CA ASN A 334 -20.59 -11.01 5.32
C ASN A 334 -20.74 -11.72 6.68
N PHE A 335 -20.82 -10.96 7.78
CA PHE A 335 -20.82 -11.53 9.13
C PHE A 335 -22.19 -12.03 9.60
N MET A 336 -23.27 -11.41 9.18
CA MET A 336 -24.62 -11.72 9.68
C MET A 336 -25.41 -12.53 8.66
N THR A 337 -24.93 -13.73 8.39
CA THR A 337 -25.47 -14.63 7.36
C THR A 337 -25.83 -16.00 7.93
N GLU A 338 -26.59 -16.79 7.17
CA GLU A 338 -26.96 -18.17 7.54
C GLU A 338 -25.72 -19.07 7.76
N VAL A 339 -24.62 -18.79 7.06
CA VAL A 339 -23.33 -19.50 7.24
C VAL A 339 -22.81 -19.39 8.67
N ASN A 340 -23.11 -18.26 9.34
CA ASN A 340 -22.73 -18.00 10.72
C ASN A 340 -23.84 -18.33 11.72
N TYR A 341 -24.79 -19.18 11.33
CA TYR A 341 -25.86 -19.69 12.20
C TYR A 341 -26.87 -18.61 12.63
N ILE A 342 -26.95 -17.50 11.90
CA ILE A 342 -28.10 -16.58 12.01
C ILE A 342 -29.34 -17.28 11.42
N PRO A 343 -30.49 -17.29 12.12
CA PRO A 343 -31.69 -17.93 11.61
C PRO A 343 -32.12 -17.38 10.24
N LYS A 344 -32.58 -18.27 9.35
CA LYS A 344 -32.95 -17.93 7.96
C LYS A 344 -33.86 -16.71 7.84
N LYS A 345 -34.93 -16.60 8.63
CA LYS A 345 -35.84 -15.44 8.60
C LYS A 345 -35.15 -14.13 9.04
N THR A 346 -34.21 -14.22 9.99
CA THR A 346 -33.41 -13.08 10.45
C THR A 346 -32.41 -12.64 9.37
N ALA A 347 -31.70 -13.60 8.76
CA ALA A 347 -30.78 -13.32 7.67
C ALA A 347 -31.49 -12.73 6.44
N ARG A 348 -32.69 -13.24 6.10
CA ARG A 348 -33.53 -12.70 5.03
C ARG A 348 -33.89 -11.24 5.28
N PHE A 349 -34.37 -10.91 6.48
CA PHE A 349 -34.72 -9.53 6.84
C PHE A 349 -33.50 -8.59 6.77
N LEU A 350 -32.34 -9.02 7.27
CA LEU A 350 -31.10 -8.25 7.15
C LEU A 350 -30.70 -8.02 5.69
N LYS A 351 -30.87 -9.04 4.84
CA LYS A 351 -30.57 -8.92 3.41
C LYS A 351 -31.43 -7.81 2.78
N GLU A 352 -32.74 -7.90 2.96
CA GLU A 352 -33.73 -7.00 2.35
C GLU A 352 -33.68 -5.56 2.86
N ASN A 353 -33.24 -5.33 4.11
CA ASN A 353 -33.34 -4.01 4.76
C ASN A 353 -31.99 -3.34 5.06
N PHE A 354 -30.87 -4.04 4.88
CA PHE A 354 -29.55 -3.53 5.29
C PHE A 354 -28.43 -3.93 4.34
N ARG A 355 -28.35 -5.19 3.94
CA ARG A 355 -27.20 -5.73 3.20
C ARG A 355 -26.99 -5.06 1.85
N ASP A 356 -28.05 -4.84 1.08
CA ASP A 356 -27.95 -4.23 -0.25
C ASP A 356 -27.28 -2.85 -0.19
N TYR A 357 -27.57 -2.06 0.84
CA TYR A 357 -26.93 -0.76 1.07
C TYR A 357 -25.46 -0.86 1.48
N VAL A 358 -25.11 -1.91 2.25
CA VAL A 358 -23.71 -2.19 2.59
C VAL A 358 -22.94 -2.61 1.34
N GLU A 359 -23.55 -3.37 0.44
CA GLU A 359 -22.96 -3.76 -0.84
C GLU A 359 -22.80 -2.56 -1.78
N GLU A 360 -23.77 -1.63 -1.80
CA GLU A 360 -23.66 -0.36 -2.53
C GLU A 360 -22.51 0.51 -1.99
N LEU A 361 -22.35 0.59 -0.66
CA LEU A 361 -21.23 1.28 -0.03
C LEU A 361 -19.89 0.62 -0.36
N ASP A 362 -19.82 -0.72 -0.33
CA ASP A 362 -18.61 -1.46 -0.69
C ASP A 362 -18.19 -1.13 -2.12
N LYS A 363 -19.14 -1.19 -3.07
CA LYS A 363 -18.91 -0.84 -4.48
C LYS A 363 -18.47 0.62 -4.63
N SER A 364 -19.15 1.56 -3.98
CA SER A 364 -18.80 2.98 -4.04
C SER A 364 -17.41 3.27 -3.48
N LEU A 365 -17.04 2.65 -2.36
CA LEU A 365 -15.70 2.79 -1.79
C LEU A 365 -14.64 2.12 -2.66
N PHE A 366 -14.95 1.00 -3.29
CA PHE A 366 -14.07 0.30 -4.22
C PHE A 366 -13.77 1.19 -5.45
N GLU A 367 -14.81 1.75 -6.07
CA GLU A 367 -14.69 2.69 -7.18
C GLU A 367 -13.93 3.95 -6.79
N TYR A 368 -14.24 4.55 -5.62
CA TYR A 368 -13.51 5.70 -5.10
C TYR A 368 -12.03 5.39 -4.88
N THR A 369 -11.71 4.22 -4.32
CA THR A 369 -10.34 3.79 -4.05
C THR A 369 -9.56 3.62 -5.34
N ILE A 370 -10.14 2.98 -6.35
CA ILE A 370 -9.53 2.88 -7.68
C ILE A 370 -9.31 4.28 -8.26
N HIS A 371 -10.35 5.12 -8.25
CA HIS A 371 -10.26 6.46 -8.82
C HIS A 371 -9.15 7.26 -8.15
N LYS A 372 -9.10 7.30 -6.82
CA LYS A 372 -8.07 8.02 -6.06
C LYS A 372 -6.67 7.50 -6.34
N SER A 373 -6.48 6.17 -6.39
CA SER A 373 -5.19 5.55 -6.65
C SER A 373 -4.67 5.78 -8.08
N PHE A 374 -5.54 6.14 -9.03
CA PHE A 374 -5.20 6.31 -10.45
C PHE A 374 -5.58 7.68 -11.06
N LYS A 375 -6.02 8.66 -10.25
CA LYS A 375 -6.32 10.05 -10.68
C LYS A 375 -5.12 10.98 -10.68
N PHE A 376 -4.00 10.57 -10.06
CA PHE A 376 -2.77 11.37 -9.95
C PHE A 376 -1.54 10.72 -10.60
N ALA A 377 -1.74 9.74 -11.50
CA ALA A 377 -0.66 9.01 -12.19
C ALA A 377 -0.48 9.44 -13.65
#